data_AF-A0A8S4MZA1-F1
#
_entry.id   AF-A0A8S4MZA1-F1
#
_cell.length_a   1.000
_cell.length_b   1.000
_cell.length_c   1.000
_cell.angle_alpha   90.00
_cell.angle_beta   90.00
_cell.angle_gamma   90.00
#
_symmetry.space_group_name_H-M   'P 1'
#
loop_
_entity.id
_entity.type
_entity.pdbx_description
1 polymer ?
#
loop_
_entity_poly.entity_id
_entity_poly.type
_entity_poly.pdbx_seq_one_letter_code
_entity_poly.pdbx_strand_id
1 'polypeptide(L)'
;FIISHFHNFPVTSKRTLWIIGMTFGTIFVITRIMGSMNGSGMIIYYRQRCPEQPDHYSYKNNLLDVPSKYEFSYPLGGMTFTNDGFGRFILRNVTTSLIYAFSPMVDERARKFYLVGARDLIINVNQPTITWHKNHLVTVMRFWINNAIFTLGDSKRSGNKFSDNHLYVQRFNRTMGPLDVGSLVGMVGPKHNIGDGPISPRLFVFNEKLYLCFTLKYQTNTKTYVNGLFLWDFEEHAVIKPTFKGLRRLKRSPKDKHWIPLISKGELYFVYSFDPLRVFRCKLQGRKCTCGFVVFEGDTRKSSVNKDYIQGGTPFVHYKDSYQISIAYSTFLKKTSMKTYFTANLVIICTEPKPRIVYVSAPLRIDNALLLAYPIVRHWNSEDPFFIPFGIILENSDSAVVSGHINEHSGVLIRIRGIQGVIEKAMALDEVHKTTESVPIGSVQTFVGKSAAKRDKLELFD
;
A
#
# COMPACT_ATOMS: atom_id res chain seq x y z
N PHE A 1 57.86 -20.10 -14.90
CA PHE A 1 57.50 -20.34 -13.49
C PHE A 1 55.99 -20.64 -13.43
N ILE A 2 55.43 -21.80 -13.03
CA ILE A 2 55.94 -23.07 -12.46
C ILE A 2 56.81 -22.88 -11.19
N ILE A 3 56.66 -23.64 -10.09
CA ILE A 3 55.98 -24.94 -9.87
C ILE A 3 54.95 -24.86 -8.71
N SER A 4 53.98 -25.78 -8.72
CA SER A 4 52.96 -26.06 -7.72
C SER A 4 53.49 -26.69 -6.42
N HIS A 5 52.60 -27.05 -5.48
CA HIS A 5 52.62 -28.39 -4.89
C HIS A 5 51.18 -28.86 -4.56
N PHE A 6 50.99 -30.18 -4.59
CA PHE A 6 49.74 -30.91 -4.35
C PHE A 6 50.03 -31.99 -3.31
N HIS A 7 49.05 -32.39 -2.48
CA HIS A 7 49.03 -33.75 -1.94
C HIS A 7 47.61 -34.26 -1.65
N ASN A 8 47.50 -35.59 -1.61
CA ASN A 8 46.30 -36.36 -1.91
C ASN A 8 45.38 -36.63 -0.70
N PHE A 9 44.10 -36.87 -1.01
CA PHE A 9 43.24 -38.01 -0.60
C PHE A 9 43.87 -39.12 0.27
N PRO A 10 43.11 -39.82 1.16
CA PRO A 10 41.88 -40.54 0.74
C PRO A 10 40.70 -40.64 1.74
N VAL A 11 39.74 -41.51 1.40
CA VAL A 11 38.40 -41.72 2.00
C VAL A 11 38.39 -42.91 2.98
N THR A 12 37.60 -42.84 4.08
CA THR A 12 36.87 -43.91 4.83
C THR A 12 36.53 -43.39 6.26
N SER A 13 35.69 -43.99 7.12
CA SER A 13 34.34 -44.61 6.96
C SER A 13 33.65 -44.76 8.36
N LYS A 14 32.32 -44.96 8.39
CA LYS A 14 31.47 -45.57 9.47
C LYS A 14 31.79 -45.37 11.00
N ARG A 15 30.91 -44.59 11.67
CA ARG A 15 30.16 -44.85 12.94
C ARG A 15 30.83 -45.18 14.31
N THR A 16 30.09 -44.81 15.38
CA THR A 16 30.11 -45.28 16.82
C THR A 16 30.96 -44.38 17.75
N LEU A 17 30.38 -43.53 18.63
CA LEU A 17 29.78 -43.74 19.99
C LEU A 17 30.78 -44.21 21.07
N TRP A 18 30.71 -43.79 22.35
CA TRP A 18 29.67 -43.06 23.11
C TRP A 18 30.02 -41.54 23.32
N ILE A 19 29.92 -40.76 24.43
CA ILE A 19 29.61 -40.85 25.89
C ILE A 19 28.94 -39.51 26.34
N ILE A 20 27.71 -39.54 26.88
CA ILE A 20 27.26 -39.21 28.28
C ILE A 20 27.85 -37.91 28.91
N GLY A 21 27.06 -36.96 29.43
CA GLY A 21 25.60 -36.93 29.64
C GLY A 21 25.04 -35.65 30.28
N MET A 22 24.06 -35.81 31.19
CA MET A 22 23.14 -34.80 31.79
C MET A 22 22.09 -34.23 30.80
N THR A 23 20.85 -34.73 30.69
CA THR A 23 19.69 -34.83 31.64
C THR A 23 18.95 -33.52 31.93
N PHE A 24 17.88 -33.25 31.17
CA PHE A 24 16.54 -32.73 31.56
C PHE A 24 15.80 -32.35 30.24
N GLY A 25 14.52 -32.69 30.01
CA GLY A 25 13.63 -33.55 30.78
C GLY A 25 12.18 -33.50 30.29
N THR A 26 11.84 -34.20 29.20
CA THR A 26 10.43 -34.39 28.77
C THR A 26 10.24 -35.77 28.14
N ILE A 27 9.27 -36.54 28.63
CA ILE A 27 8.89 -37.86 28.10
C ILE A 27 7.65 -37.71 27.22
N PHE A 28 7.67 -38.28 26.01
CA PHE A 28 6.46 -38.56 25.25
C PHE A 28 6.36 -40.07 24.99
N VAL A 29 5.32 -40.69 25.55
CA VAL A 29 5.04 -42.12 25.37
C VAL A 29 4.34 -42.32 24.02
N ILE A 30 4.90 -43.17 23.15
CA ILE A 30 4.24 -43.61 21.93
C ILE A 30 3.56 -44.96 22.21
N THR A 31 2.28 -44.91 22.59
CA THR A 31 1.48 -46.13 22.79
C THR A 31 1.00 -46.66 21.45
N ARG A 32 1.57 -47.80 21.01
CA ARG A 32 1.27 -48.44 19.73
C ARG A 32 0.01 -49.31 19.84
N ILE A 33 -1.16 -48.74 19.52
CA ILE A 33 -2.42 -49.50 19.45
C ILE A 33 -2.65 -50.00 18.02
N MET A 34 -2.64 -51.33 17.85
CA MET A 34 -3.25 -51.99 16.68
C MET A 34 -4.69 -52.32 17.04
N GLY A 35 -5.66 -51.74 16.32
CA GLY A 35 -7.09 -51.94 16.55
C GLY A 35 -7.86 -51.88 15.24
N SER A 36 -8.31 -53.04 14.76
CA SER A 36 -9.19 -53.15 13.61
C SER A 36 -10.64 -52.97 14.03
N MET A 37 -11.28 -51.87 13.62
CA MET A 37 -12.74 -51.74 13.63
C MET A 37 -13.22 -50.92 12.44
N ASN A 38 -14.20 -51.47 11.71
CA ASN A 38 -14.98 -50.71 10.73
C ASN A 38 -15.91 -49.74 11.49
N GLY A 39 -15.83 -48.45 11.17
CA GLY A 39 -16.70 -47.43 11.76
C GLY A 39 -16.82 -46.22 10.84
N SER A 40 -18.05 -45.76 10.62
CA SER A 40 -18.37 -44.64 9.74
C SER A 40 -17.74 -43.34 10.25
N GLY A 41 -16.66 -42.90 9.60
CA GLY A 41 -15.85 -41.77 10.04
C GLY A 41 -16.57 -40.42 9.94
N MET A 42 -17.28 -40.03 11.01
CA MET A 42 -17.82 -38.69 11.17
C MET A 42 -16.66 -37.68 11.30
N ILE A 43 -16.38 -36.92 10.23
CA ILE A 43 -15.31 -35.91 10.22
C ILE A 43 -15.75 -34.70 11.06
N ILE A 44 -15.48 -34.78 12.36
CA ILE A 44 -15.60 -33.64 13.28
C ILE A 44 -14.47 -32.67 12.96
N TYR A 45 -14.81 -31.62 12.20
CA TYR A 45 -13.93 -30.48 12.01
C TYR A 45 -13.76 -29.74 13.33
N TYR A 46 -12.69 -30.06 14.07
CA TYR A 46 -12.24 -29.25 15.19
C TYR A 46 -11.90 -27.85 14.67
N ARG A 47 -12.82 -26.91 14.88
CA ARG A 47 -12.64 -25.49 14.57
C ARG A 47 -11.59 -24.93 15.53
N GLN A 48 -10.32 -25.12 15.18
CA GLN A 48 -9.18 -24.58 15.90
C GLN A 48 -9.38 -23.06 16.01
N ARG A 49 -9.79 -22.59 17.19
CA ARG A 49 -9.81 -21.16 17.47
C ARG A 49 -8.36 -20.69 17.26
N CYS A 50 -8.18 -19.67 16.41
CA CYS A 50 -6.92 -18.95 16.41
C CYS A 50 -6.64 -18.53 17.86
N PRO A 51 -5.41 -18.72 18.39
CA PRO A 51 -5.04 -18.06 19.62
C PRO A 51 -5.29 -16.56 19.42
N GLU A 52 -6.05 -15.95 20.31
CA GLU A 52 -6.36 -14.54 20.27
C GLU A 52 -5.02 -13.79 20.22
N GLN A 53 -4.80 -13.01 19.17
CA GLN A 53 -3.60 -12.18 19.12
C GLN A 53 -3.73 -11.15 20.25
N PRO A 54 -2.70 -10.97 21.10
CA PRO A 54 -2.75 -9.93 22.11
C PRO A 54 -3.01 -8.57 21.46
N ASP A 55 -3.88 -7.75 22.07
CA ASP A 55 -4.37 -6.44 21.60
C ASP A 55 -3.26 -5.35 21.60
N HIS A 56 -2.13 -5.62 20.93
CA HIS A 56 -0.96 -4.74 20.88
C HIS A 56 -1.19 -3.45 20.07
N TYR A 57 -2.34 -3.31 19.40
CA TYR A 57 -2.77 -2.06 18.77
C TYR A 57 -4.00 -1.47 19.48
N SER A 58 -3.82 -1.05 20.73
CA SER A 58 -4.83 -0.26 21.43
C SER A 58 -5.02 1.10 20.73
N TYR A 59 -6.07 1.20 19.91
CA TYR A 59 -6.42 2.38 19.10
C TYR A 59 -6.48 3.70 19.90
N LYS A 60 -6.65 3.61 21.23
CA LYS A 60 -6.63 4.74 22.19
C LYS A 60 -5.44 5.70 22.01
N ASN A 61 -4.33 5.25 21.41
CA ASN A 61 -3.16 6.10 21.18
C ASN A 61 -3.06 6.75 19.79
N ASN A 62 -3.94 6.43 18.84
CA ASN A 62 -3.80 6.82 17.43
C ASN A 62 -4.65 8.02 16.98
N LEU A 63 -5.58 8.49 17.81
CA LEU A 63 -6.50 9.59 17.50
C LEU A 63 -5.74 10.92 17.27
N LEU A 64 -6.07 11.63 16.18
CA LEU A 64 -5.59 12.99 15.94
C LEU A 64 -6.59 14.02 16.47
N ASP A 65 -6.13 14.83 17.43
CA ASP A 65 -6.89 15.91 18.05
C ASP A 65 -6.87 17.16 17.17
N VAL A 66 -7.61 17.08 16.06
CA VAL A 66 -7.72 18.15 15.05
C VAL A 66 -9.16 18.27 14.53
N PRO A 67 -9.68 19.50 14.38
CA PRO A 67 -11.03 19.73 13.89
C PRO A 67 -11.15 19.37 12.42
N SER A 68 -12.28 18.73 12.08
CA SER A 68 -12.65 18.45 10.70
C SER A 68 -13.21 19.70 10.00
N LYS A 69 -12.96 19.82 8.69
CA LYS A 69 -13.48 20.84 7.78
C LYS A 69 -13.98 20.19 6.50
N TYR A 70 -14.89 20.84 5.78
CA TYR A 70 -15.50 20.28 4.56
C TYR A 70 -16.08 18.87 4.80
N GLU A 71 -16.92 18.73 5.85
CA GLU A 71 -17.53 17.45 6.19
C GLU A 71 -18.61 17.07 5.18
N PHE A 72 -18.33 16.05 4.37
CA PHE A 72 -19.22 15.56 3.32
C PHE A 72 -19.72 14.15 3.67
N SER A 73 -20.98 14.06 4.09
CA SER A 73 -21.68 12.82 4.44
C SER A 73 -22.49 12.27 3.25
N TYR A 74 -22.31 10.99 2.92
CA TYR A 74 -22.97 10.35 1.79
C TYR A 74 -23.09 8.82 1.97
N PRO A 75 -24.05 8.16 1.30
CA PRO A 75 -24.11 6.71 1.25
C PRO A 75 -22.98 6.14 0.36
N LEU A 76 -22.03 5.45 0.98
CA LEU A 76 -21.01 4.64 0.30
C LEU A 76 -21.59 3.26 -0.03
N GLY A 77 -21.73 3.01 -1.33
CA GLY A 77 -22.00 1.67 -1.87
C GLY A 77 -20.71 0.86 -1.99
N GLY A 78 -20.84 -0.47 -2.07
CA GLY A 78 -19.72 -1.37 -2.35
C GLY A 78 -20.13 -2.82 -2.48
N MET A 79 -19.29 -3.64 -3.09
CA MET A 79 -19.60 -5.04 -3.40
C MET A 79 -18.71 -5.98 -2.57
N THR A 80 -19.31 -6.98 -1.93
CA THR A 80 -18.58 -8.15 -1.40
C THR A 80 -18.35 -9.17 -2.52
N PHE A 81 -17.32 -9.99 -2.38
CA PHE A 81 -16.93 -10.96 -3.41
C PHE A 81 -16.92 -12.39 -2.87
N THR A 82 -17.22 -13.34 -3.76
CA THR A 82 -17.23 -14.78 -3.47
C THR A 82 -16.38 -15.55 -4.48
N ASN A 83 -16.23 -16.85 -4.28
CA ASN A 83 -15.61 -17.77 -5.23
C ASN A 83 -16.26 -17.69 -6.62
N ASP A 84 -17.56 -17.34 -6.69
CA ASP A 84 -18.37 -17.23 -7.92
C ASP A 84 -18.35 -15.82 -8.54
N GLY A 85 -17.67 -14.85 -7.91
CA GLY A 85 -17.59 -13.46 -8.39
C GLY A 85 -18.25 -12.48 -7.42
N PHE A 86 -19.44 -11.99 -7.77
CA PHE A 86 -20.14 -11.00 -6.97
C PHE A 86 -20.95 -11.64 -5.84
N GLY A 87 -20.72 -11.18 -4.62
CA GLY A 87 -21.56 -11.48 -3.46
C GLY A 87 -22.70 -10.49 -3.35
N ARG A 88 -22.89 -9.90 -2.15
CA ARG A 88 -23.91 -8.89 -1.88
C ARG A 88 -23.35 -7.48 -1.93
N PHE A 89 -24.19 -6.55 -2.39
CA PHE A 89 -23.95 -5.11 -2.26
C PHE A 89 -24.15 -4.67 -0.79
N ILE A 90 -23.39 -3.68 -0.35
CA ILE A 90 -23.49 -3.03 0.97
C ILE A 90 -23.63 -1.52 0.72
N LEU A 91 -24.60 -0.91 1.38
CA LEU A 91 -24.82 0.55 1.38
C LEU A 91 -24.82 1.05 2.83
N ARG A 92 -23.96 2.04 3.14
CA ARG A 92 -23.82 2.65 4.47
C ARG A 92 -23.44 4.11 4.35
N ASN A 93 -23.91 4.96 5.25
CA ASN A 93 -23.46 6.35 5.30
C ASN A 93 -22.03 6.43 5.85
N VAL A 94 -21.18 7.20 5.18
CA VAL A 94 -19.85 7.58 5.64
C VAL A 94 -19.70 9.10 5.54
N THR A 95 -18.77 9.66 6.31
CA THR A 95 -18.43 11.09 6.25
C THR A 95 -16.95 11.23 5.92
N THR A 96 -16.62 12.01 4.89
CA THR A 96 -15.24 12.43 4.62
C THR A 96 -15.03 13.87 5.06
N SER A 97 -13.83 14.23 5.51
CA SER A 97 -13.49 15.60 5.91
C SER A 97 -12.00 15.88 5.78
N LEU A 98 -11.63 17.11 5.45
CA LEU A 98 -10.26 17.60 5.62
C LEU A 98 -9.95 17.71 7.11
N ILE A 99 -8.79 17.22 7.54
CA ILE A 99 -8.26 17.51 8.89
C ILE A 99 -6.93 18.24 8.87
N TYR A 100 -6.18 18.16 7.76
CA TYR A 100 -4.91 18.86 7.61
C TYR A 100 -4.55 19.05 6.13
N ALA A 101 -3.93 20.18 5.79
CA ALA A 101 -3.33 20.46 4.50
C ALA A 101 -1.84 20.78 4.67
N PHE A 102 -0.98 20.17 3.86
CA PHE A 102 0.46 20.45 3.92
C PHE A 102 0.83 21.73 3.14
N SER A 103 0.08 22.04 2.06
CA SER A 103 0.14 23.34 1.35
C SER A 103 -0.65 24.42 2.12
N PRO A 104 -0.16 25.68 2.19
CA PRO A 104 1.11 26.17 1.66
C PRO A 104 2.30 26.05 2.65
N MET A 105 2.04 25.81 3.95
CA MET A 105 3.06 25.96 5.01
C MET A 105 4.29 25.06 4.83
N VAL A 106 4.11 23.80 4.41
CA VAL A 106 5.25 22.90 4.16
C VAL A 106 5.97 23.27 2.87
N ASP A 107 5.24 23.74 1.84
CA ASP A 107 5.82 24.23 0.59
C ASP A 107 6.74 25.44 0.82
N GLU A 108 6.30 26.39 1.64
CA GLU A 108 7.07 27.58 2.04
C GLU A 108 8.28 27.23 2.90
N ARG A 109 8.16 26.23 3.77
CA ARG A 109 9.28 25.68 4.54
C ARG A 109 10.27 24.96 3.61
N ALA A 110 9.76 24.17 2.67
CA ALA A 110 10.55 23.40 1.72
C ALA A 110 11.42 24.31 0.84
N ARG A 111 10.90 25.47 0.41
CA ARG A 111 11.66 26.47 -0.36
C ARG A 111 12.95 26.92 0.35
N LYS A 112 12.99 26.91 1.69
CA LYS A 112 14.15 27.33 2.49
C LYS A 112 15.31 26.33 2.47
N PHE A 113 15.11 25.09 1.99
CA PHE A 113 16.20 24.12 1.80
C PHE A 113 17.00 24.35 0.50
N TYR A 114 16.52 25.20 -0.41
CA TYR A 114 17.14 25.44 -1.71
C TYR A 114 17.73 26.85 -1.74
N LEU A 115 19.03 26.94 -2.02
CA LEU A 115 19.76 28.21 -2.08
C LEU A 115 19.27 29.09 -3.26
N VAL A 116 19.70 30.36 -3.23
CA VAL A 116 19.42 31.47 -4.17
C VAL A 116 18.79 31.03 -5.52
N GLY A 117 17.50 31.37 -5.70
CA GLY A 117 16.67 30.93 -6.82
C GLY A 117 15.27 30.45 -6.40
N ALA A 118 15.02 30.24 -5.10
CA ALA A 118 13.77 29.71 -4.57
C ALA A 118 12.48 30.55 -4.81
N ARG A 119 12.58 31.76 -5.35
CA ARG A 119 11.43 32.52 -5.88
C ARG A 119 10.86 31.84 -7.13
N ASP A 120 11.74 31.36 -8.00
CA ASP A 120 11.41 30.74 -9.29
C ASP A 120 11.16 29.23 -9.19
N LEU A 121 11.14 28.66 -7.98
CA LEU A 121 10.87 27.24 -7.73
C LEU A 121 9.44 27.00 -7.25
N ILE A 122 8.64 26.35 -8.08
CA ILE A 122 7.34 25.78 -7.72
C ILE A 122 7.60 24.40 -7.11
N ILE A 123 7.85 24.35 -5.81
CA ILE A 123 7.85 23.10 -5.04
C ILE A 123 6.40 22.69 -4.82
N ASN A 124 6.03 21.47 -5.23
CA ASN A 124 4.74 20.85 -4.96
C ASN A 124 4.93 19.78 -3.88
N VAL A 125 4.27 19.93 -2.73
CA VAL A 125 4.33 18.95 -1.64
C VAL A 125 3.18 17.97 -1.83
N ASN A 126 3.47 16.82 -2.43
CA ASN A 126 2.47 15.82 -2.82
C ASN A 126 2.79 14.44 -2.26
N GLN A 127 1.87 13.49 -2.53
CA GLN A 127 1.97 12.09 -2.12
C GLN A 127 2.36 11.89 -0.63
N PRO A 128 1.76 12.62 0.35
CA PRO A 128 2.04 12.38 1.77
C PRO A 128 1.60 10.96 2.14
N THR A 129 2.48 10.22 2.80
CA THR A 129 2.21 8.95 3.46
C THR A 129 2.48 9.11 4.96
N ILE A 130 1.68 8.46 5.80
CA ILE A 130 1.70 8.59 7.26
C ILE A 130 1.77 7.23 7.95
N THR A 131 2.38 7.18 9.13
CA THR A 131 2.21 6.08 10.09
C THR A 131 2.51 6.54 11.52
N TRP A 132 2.00 5.81 12.52
CA TRP A 132 2.39 6.00 13.91
C TRP A 132 3.65 5.19 14.23
N HIS A 133 4.69 5.84 14.75
CA HIS A 133 5.93 5.18 15.19
C HIS A 133 6.47 5.88 16.43
N LYS A 134 6.80 5.13 17.50
CA LYS A 134 7.36 5.67 18.76
C LYS A 134 6.58 6.89 19.28
N ASN A 135 5.25 6.77 19.34
CA ASN A 135 4.29 7.81 19.78
C ASN A 135 4.30 9.13 18.97
N HIS A 136 4.80 9.11 17.74
CA HIS A 136 4.78 10.26 16.82
C HIS A 136 4.11 9.89 15.50
N LEU A 137 3.38 10.84 14.90
CA LEU A 137 2.90 10.68 13.54
C LEU A 137 4.04 11.03 12.59
N VAL A 138 4.66 10.00 12.00
CA VAL A 138 5.71 10.20 11.00
C VAL A 138 5.04 10.38 9.66
N THR A 139 5.30 11.51 9.01
CA THR A 139 4.88 11.77 7.63
C THR A 139 6.10 11.74 6.71
N VAL A 140 5.99 11.08 5.56
CA VAL A 140 6.90 11.28 4.42
C VAL A 140 6.10 11.89 3.27
N MET A 141 6.61 12.98 2.73
CA MET A 141 6.07 13.70 1.57
C MET A 141 7.03 13.60 0.40
N ARG A 142 6.50 13.62 -0.83
CA ARG A 142 7.29 13.85 -2.05
C ARG A 142 7.29 15.35 -2.35
N PHE A 143 8.49 15.93 -2.42
CA PHE A 143 8.71 17.25 -2.98
C PHE A 143 8.98 17.11 -4.47
N TRP A 144 8.04 17.53 -5.31
CA TRP A 144 8.23 17.64 -6.75
C TRP A 144 8.54 19.10 -7.11
N ILE A 145 9.79 19.36 -7.50
CA ILE A 145 10.26 20.68 -7.91
C ILE A 145 9.95 20.90 -9.39
N ASN A 146 9.39 22.06 -9.72
CA ASN A 146 9.28 22.61 -11.07
C ASN A 146 9.83 24.05 -11.06
N ASN A 147 10.31 24.54 -12.20
CA ASN A 147 10.73 25.95 -12.37
C ASN A 147 9.57 26.77 -12.95
N ALA A 148 9.27 27.91 -12.32
CA ALA A 148 8.12 28.78 -12.59
C ALA A 148 8.13 29.38 -14.01
N ILE A 149 9.31 29.69 -14.54
CA ILE A 149 9.48 30.35 -15.85
C ILE A 149 8.88 29.47 -16.97
N PHE A 150 9.10 28.16 -16.91
CA PHE A 150 8.54 27.17 -17.84
C PHE A 150 7.07 26.83 -17.58
N THR A 151 6.48 27.34 -16.50
CA THR A 151 5.08 27.04 -16.12
C THR A 151 4.12 28.15 -16.54
N LEU A 152 4.63 29.35 -16.89
CA LEU A 152 3.82 30.55 -17.12
C LEU A 152 4.06 31.28 -18.46
N GLY A 153 5.15 31.00 -19.19
CA GLY A 153 5.64 31.90 -20.26
C GLY A 153 5.81 31.35 -21.69
N ASP A 154 6.36 30.14 -21.89
CA ASP A 154 6.71 29.65 -23.24
C ASP A 154 6.30 28.19 -23.45
N SER A 155 5.59 27.93 -24.57
CA SER A 155 5.12 26.61 -24.98
C SER A 155 6.16 25.79 -25.76
N LYS A 156 7.28 26.40 -26.17
CA LYS A 156 8.41 25.70 -26.79
C LYS A 156 9.09 24.80 -25.76
N ARG A 157 8.75 23.51 -25.84
CA ARG A 157 9.23 22.40 -24.99
C ARG A 157 10.76 22.22 -24.99
N SER A 158 11.47 23.13 -24.35
CA SER A 158 12.66 22.76 -23.58
C SER A 158 12.16 21.90 -22.41
N GLY A 159 12.13 20.57 -22.63
CA GLY A 159 11.56 19.64 -21.65
C GLY A 159 12.21 19.84 -20.28
N ASN A 160 11.40 19.90 -19.21
CA ASN A 160 11.87 20.19 -17.86
C ASN A 160 12.86 19.11 -17.38
N LYS A 161 14.16 19.35 -17.60
CA LYS A 161 15.28 18.49 -17.16
C LYS A 161 15.54 18.56 -15.65
N PHE A 162 14.72 19.31 -14.92
CA PHE A 162 14.86 19.62 -13.50
C PHE A 162 13.64 19.16 -12.68
N SER A 163 12.97 18.08 -13.10
CA SER A 163 12.04 17.31 -12.27
C SER A 163 12.79 16.53 -11.16
N ASP A 164 13.65 17.21 -10.42
CA ASP A 164 14.26 16.69 -9.20
C ASP A 164 13.14 16.42 -8.18
N ASN A 165 13.14 15.20 -7.66
CA ASN A 165 12.12 14.70 -6.75
C ASN A 165 12.80 14.19 -5.48
N HIS A 166 12.40 14.75 -4.34
CA HIS A 166 12.95 14.39 -3.04
C HIS A 166 11.86 13.84 -2.14
N LEU A 167 12.27 13.02 -1.17
CA LEU A 167 11.41 12.62 -0.07
C LEU A 167 11.79 13.44 1.17
N TYR A 168 10.79 14.04 1.81
CA TYR A 168 10.95 14.83 3.02
C TYR A 168 10.17 14.16 4.15
N VAL A 169 10.86 13.88 5.26
CA VAL A 169 10.28 13.30 6.47
C VAL A 169 10.07 14.38 7.52
N GLN A 170 8.95 14.33 8.22
CA GLN A 170 8.63 15.22 9.34
C GLN A 170 7.78 14.50 10.37
N ARG A 171 8.02 14.75 11.66
CA ARG A 171 7.20 14.22 12.77
C ARG A 171 6.17 15.25 13.24
N PHE A 172 5.00 14.77 13.62
CA PHE A 172 3.90 15.56 14.16
C PHE A 172 3.37 14.95 15.47
N ASN A 173 2.81 15.80 16.33
CA ASN A 173 2.04 15.39 17.51
C ASN A 173 0.56 15.10 17.13
N ARG A 174 -0.29 14.79 18.12
CA ARG A 174 -1.73 14.53 17.88
C ARG A 174 -2.51 15.75 17.35
N THR A 175 -2.08 16.96 17.66
CA THR A 175 -2.73 18.21 17.19
C THR A 175 -2.16 18.72 15.85
N MET A 176 -1.44 17.85 15.12
CA MET A 176 -0.69 18.20 13.89
C MET A 176 0.32 19.35 14.04
N GLY A 177 0.78 19.61 15.27
CA GLY A 177 1.94 20.45 15.54
C GLY A 177 3.24 19.73 15.15
N PRO A 178 4.13 20.34 14.36
CA PRO A 178 5.38 19.71 13.94
C PRO A 178 6.35 19.59 15.13
N LEU A 179 6.89 18.38 15.33
CA LEU A 179 7.86 18.05 16.38
C LEU A 179 9.32 18.27 15.95
N ASP A 180 9.55 18.51 14.65
CA ASP A 180 10.83 18.90 14.10
C ASP A 180 10.69 19.80 12.86
N VAL A 181 11.82 20.35 12.41
CA VAL A 181 11.93 21.11 11.16
C VAL A 181 11.80 20.24 9.91
N GLY A 182 11.70 18.91 10.08
CA GLY A 182 11.79 17.90 9.03
C GLY A 182 13.19 17.79 8.39
N SER A 183 13.37 16.78 7.55
CA SER A 183 14.63 16.56 6.81
C SER A 183 14.38 15.88 5.47
N LEU A 184 15.30 16.04 4.52
CA LEU A 184 15.30 15.23 3.31
C LEU A 184 15.83 13.83 3.64
N VAL A 185 15.15 12.79 3.15
CA VAL A 185 15.65 11.41 3.18
C VAL A 185 16.92 11.35 2.32
N GLY A 186 17.97 10.68 2.81
CA GLY A 186 19.33 10.67 2.24
C GLY A 186 19.52 9.98 0.89
N MET A 187 18.53 10.04 0.01
CA MET A 187 18.52 9.45 -1.32
C MET A 187 19.19 10.35 -2.35
N VAL A 188 20.52 10.43 -2.30
CA VAL A 188 21.32 11.04 -3.37
C VAL A 188 21.35 10.08 -4.57
N GLY A 189 20.29 10.10 -5.37
CA GLY A 189 20.26 9.41 -6.65
C GLY A 189 21.26 10.05 -7.62
N PRO A 190 22.24 9.32 -8.19
CA PRO A 190 23.12 9.89 -9.20
C PRO A 190 22.31 10.41 -10.39
N LYS A 191 22.60 11.64 -10.85
CA LYS A 191 21.89 12.30 -11.96
C LYS A 191 22.09 11.63 -13.33
N HIS A 192 22.89 10.56 -13.40
CA HIS A 192 23.01 9.70 -14.56
C HIS A 192 22.17 8.44 -14.37
N ASN A 193 21.32 8.14 -15.37
CA ASN A 193 20.55 6.90 -15.51
C ASN A 193 19.39 6.69 -14.50
N ILE A 194 19.05 7.67 -13.66
CA ILE A 194 17.81 7.69 -12.86
C ILE A 194 16.84 8.72 -13.47
N GLY A 195 15.54 8.38 -13.51
CA GLY A 195 14.48 9.26 -14.01
C GLY A 195 13.92 10.19 -12.94
N ASP A 196 12.59 10.28 -12.86
CA ASP A 196 11.80 11.23 -12.04
C ASP A 196 11.88 11.02 -10.51
N GLY A 197 13.02 10.56 -9.99
CA GLY A 197 13.30 10.32 -8.58
C GLY A 197 12.38 9.29 -7.90
N PRO A 198 12.32 9.29 -6.55
CA PRO A 198 11.36 8.52 -5.78
C PRO A 198 9.92 8.97 -6.01
N ILE A 199 9.04 8.00 -6.31
CA ILE A 199 7.60 8.22 -6.49
C ILE A 199 6.78 7.19 -5.72
N SER A 200 5.53 7.55 -5.38
CA SER A 200 4.57 6.72 -4.63
C SER A 200 5.13 6.18 -3.30
N PRO A 201 5.59 7.06 -2.39
CA PRO A 201 6.03 6.66 -1.05
C PRO A 201 4.89 6.03 -0.23
N ARG A 202 5.21 5.00 0.57
CA ARG A 202 4.32 4.38 1.57
C ARG A 202 5.11 4.02 2.83
N LEU A 203 4.74 4.58 3.98
CA LEU A 203 5.32 4.22 5.28
C LEU A 203 4.68 2.95 5.84
N PHE A 204 5.46 2.14 6.55
CA PHE A 204 4.99 1.01 7.35
C PHE A 204 5.97 0.69 8.49
N VAL A 205 5.46 0.10 9.58
CA VAL A 205 6.28 -0.40 10.69
C VAL A 205 6.32 -1.92 10.62
N PHE A 206 7.50 -2.52 10.59
CA PHE A 206 7.67 -3.98 10.51
C PHE A 206 8.77 -4.42 11.49
N ASN A 207 8.47 -5.40 12.35
CA ASN A 207 9.33 -5.81 13.46
C ASN A 207 9.84 -4.60 14.28
N GLU A 208 8.91 -3.73 14.70
CA GLU A 208 9.13 -2.47 15.44
C GLU A 208 9.98 -1.40 14.73
N LYS A 209 10.58 -1.71 13.57
CA LYS A 209 11.44 -0.84 12.77
C LYS A 209 10.61 -0.06 11.74
N LEU A 210 10.99 1.19 11.47
CA LEU A 210 10.28 2.04 10.51
C LEU A 210 10.85 1.88 9.09
N TYR A 211 9.95 1.62 8.14
CA TYR A 211 10.28 1.47 6.72
C TYR A 211 9.45 2.40 5.83
N LEU A 212 10.06 2.82 4.73
CA LEU A 212 9.37 3.43 3.60
C LEU A 212 9.57 2.58 2.36
N CYS A 213 8.51 2.16 1.66
CA CYS A 213 8.65 1.67 0.29
C CYS A 213 8.28 2.76 -0.72
N PHE A 214 8.98 2.78 -1.85
CA PHE A 214 8.78 3.72 -2.95
C PHE A 214 9.25 3.07 -4.26
N THR A 215 8.82 3.62 -5.39
CA THR A 215 9.35 3.21 -6.69
C THR A 215 10.44 4.19 -7.15
N LEU A 216 11.51 3.64 -7.73
CA LEU A 216 12.41 4.40 -8.62
C LEU A 216 12.26 3.89 -10.05
N LYS A 217 12.28 4.83 -10.99
CA LYS A 217 12.42 4.59 -12.43
C LYS A 217 13.90 4.73 -12.78
N TYR A 218 14.58 3.61 -13.04
CA TYR A 218 16.01 3.59 -13.37
C TYR A 218 16.25 2.99 -14.76
N GLN A 219 17.28 3.46 -15.45
CA GLN A 219 17.72 2.93 -16.72
C GLN A 219 18.60 1.69 -16.49
N THR A 220 18.43 0.68 -17.33
CA THR A 220 19.26 -0.52 -17.37
C THR A 220 20.39 -0.38 -18.40
N ASN A 221 21.37 -1.28 -18.37
CA ASN A 221 22.48 -1.34 -19.32
C ASN A 221 22.01 -1.39 -20.79
N THR A 222 20.82 -1.94 -21.07
CA THR A 222 20.20 -1.94 -22.41
C THR A 222 19.48 -0.64 -22.76
N LYS A 223 19.76 0.46 -22.06
CA LYS A 223 19.12 1.80 -22.16
C LYS A 223 17.60 1.83 -21.91
N THR A 224 16.97 0.72 -21.51
CA THR A 224 15.54 0.66 -21.19
C THR A 224 15.27 1.09 -19.75
N TYR A 225 14.24 1.92 -19.53
CA TYR A 225 13.80 2.34 -18.21
C TYR A 225 12.91 1.28 -17.55
N VAL A 226 13.14 1.03 -16.27
CA VAL A 226 12.42 0.02 -15.47
C VAL A 226 12.01 0.65 -14.13
N ASN A 227 10.72 0.53 -13.81
CA ASN A 227 10.22 0.76 -12.46
C ASN A 227 10.64 -0.42 -11.56
N GLY A 228 11.17 -0.14 -10.37
CA GLY A 228 11.41 -1.14 -9.34
C GLY A 228 11.02 -0.62 -7.96
N LEU A 229 10.53 -1.52 -7.10
CA LEU A 229 10.35 -1.24 -5.68
C LEU A 229 11.71 -1.14 -4.99
N PHE A 230 11.82 -0.19 -4.08
CA PHE A 230 12.92 -0.04 -3.13
C PHE A 230 12.32 0.23 -1.76
N LEU A 231 13.07 -0.12 -0.71
CA LEU A 231 12.76 0.24 0.67
C LEU A 231 13.85 1.18 1.20
N TRP A 232 13.50 2.07 2.11
CA TRP A 232 14.42 2.80 2.98
C TRP A 232 14.22 2.30 4.40
N ASP A 233 15.29 1.84 5.05
CA ASP A 233 15.34 1.52 6.48
C ASP A 233 15.76 2.80 7.22
N PHE A 234 14.91 3.26 8.15
CA PHE A 234 15.14 4.54 8.86
C PHE A 234 16.18 4.46 9.97
N GLU A 235 16.50 3.28 10.51
CA GLU A 235 17.55 3.14 11.53
C GLU A 235 18.92 2.84 10.90
N GLU A 236 18.96 2.07 9.81
CA GLU A 236 20.17 1.76 9.05
C GLU A 236 20.58 2.89 8.08
N HIS A 237 19.70 3.88 7.87
CA HIS A 237 19.80 4.94 6.85
C HIS A 237 20.15 4.40 5.45
N ALA A 238 19.54 3.28 5.07
CA ALA A 238 19.97 2.46 3.93
C ALA A 238 18.85 2.16 2.94
N VAL A 239 19.18 2.22 1.64
CA VAL A 239 18.31 1.73 0.56
C VAL A 239 18.46 0.22 0.43
N ILE A 240 17.34 -0.50 0.51
CA ILE A 240 17.24 -1.95 0.29
C ILE A 240 16.48 -2.19 -1.01
N LYS A 241 17.00 -3.06 -1.89
CA LYS A 241 16.36 -3.45 -3.15
C LYS A 241 15.81 -4.88 -3.06
N PRO A 242 14.49 -5.09 -2.93
CA PRO A 242 13.92 -6.43 -2.83
C PRO A 242 14.18 -7.30 -4.06
N THR A 243 14.55 -8.56 -3.83
CA THR A 243 14.77 -9.55 -4.89
C THR A 243 13.56 -10.48 -5.01
N PHE A 244 12.78 -10.30 -6.07
CA PHE A 244 11.54 -11.04 -6.30
C PHE A 244 11.76 -12.31 -7.14
N LYS A 245 11.62 -13.47 -6.51
CA LYS A 245 11.50 -14.77 -7.20
C LYS A 245 10.16 -14.82 -7.94
N GLY A 246 10.16 -15.30 -9.18
CA GLY A 246 8.96 -15.46 -10.00
C GLY A 246 8.59 -14.26 -10.89
N LEU A 247 9.20 -13.07 -10.76
CA LEU A 247 8.89 -11.91 -11.63
C LEU A 247 9.10 -12.19 -13.14
N ARG A 248 9.91 -13.20 -13.50
CA ARG A 248 10.05 -13.67 -14.89
C ARG A 248 8.76 -14.24 -15.50
N ARG A 249 7.73 -14.55 -14.70
CA ARG A 249 6.39 -14.91 -15.17
C ARG A 249 5.68 -13.69 -15.77
N LEU A 250 5.66 -12.56 -15.05
CA LEU A 250 5.08 -11.27 -15.46
C LEU A 250 5.80 -10.56 -16.65
N LYS A 251 6.54 -11.30 -17.50
CA LYS A 251 7.31 -10.76 -18.64
C LYS A 251 6.49 -9.97 -19.66
N ARG A 252 5.16 -10.13 -19.70
CA ARG A 252 4.23 -9.51 -20.66
C ARG A 252 3.18 -8.59 -20.01
N SER A 253 3.16 -8.47 -18.69
CA SER A 253 2.29 -7.50 -18.00
C SER A 253 2.97 -6.13 -17.92
N PRO A 254 2.21 -5.03 -17.88
CA PRO A 254 2.73 -3.76 -17.36
C PRO A 254 3.36 -3.97 -15.98
N LYS A 255 4.53 -3.37 -15.75
CA LYS A 255 5.18 -3.40 -14.44
C LYS A 255 4.51 -2.37 -13.54
N ASP A 256 3.69 -2.86 -12.61
CA ASP A 256 3.06 -2.00 -11.62
C ASP A 256 4.15 -1.29 -10.78
N LYS A 257 3.92 -0.01 -10.54
CA LYS A 257 4.81 0.92 -9.82
C LYS A 257 4.24 1.30 -8.45
N HIS A 258 3.14 0.68 -8.02
CA HIS A 258 2.35 1.05 -6.85
C HIS A 258 2.21 -0.08 -5.82
N TRP A 259 3.23 -0.93 -5.70
CA TRP A 259 3.42 -1.94 -4.64
C TRP A 259 2.93 -1.46 -3.26
N ILE A 260 2.11 -2.27 -2.61
CA ILE A 260 1.44 -1.95 -1.34
C ILE A 260 1.98 -2.87 -0.23
N PRO A 261 2.55 -2.34 0.87
CA PRO A 261 2.94 -3.16 2.01
C PRO A 261 1.68 -3.69 2.73
N LEU A 262 1.73 -4.96 3.09
CA LEU A 262 0.70 -5.71 3.82
C LEU A 262 1.40 -6.50 4.92
N ILE A 263 0.95 -6.41 6.16
CA ILE A 263 1.62 -7.06 7.30
C ILE A 263 0.60 -7.89 8.06
N SER A 264 0.75 -9.21 8.06
CA SER A 264 -0.15 -10.12 8.80
C SER A 264 0.66 -11.14 9.58
N LYS A 265 0.27 -11.42 10.83
CA LYS A 265 0.91 -12.38 11.74
C LYS A 265 2.45 -12.26 11.83
N GLY A 266 2.96 -11.03 11.86
CA GLY A 266 4.41 -10.75 11.92
C GLY A 266 5.16 -10.97 10.62
N GLU A 267 4.47 -11.19 9.50
CA GLU A 267 5.08 -11.40 8.18
C GLU A 267 4.84 -10.23 7.23
N LEU A 268 5.88 -9.86 6.48
CA LEU A 268 5.82 -8.82 5.46
C LEU A 268 5.36 -9.41 4.12
N TYR A 269 4.35 -8.79 3.53
CA TYR A 269 3.87 -9.05 2.18
C TYR A 269 3.87 -7.76 1.36
N PHE A 270 3.85 -7.91 0.04
CA PHE A 270 3.47 -6.83 -0.87
C PHE A 270 2.36 -7.29 -1.82
N VAL A 271 1.25 -6.54 -1.86
CA VAL A 271 0.25 -6.65 -2.91
C VAL A 271 0.78 -5.92 -4.14
N TYR A 272 0.72 -6.59 -5.29
CA TYR A 272 1.23 -6.10 -6.58
C TYR A 272 0.13 -5.70 -7.55
N SER A 273 -0.98 -6.45 -7.58
CA SER A 273 -2.19 -6.13 -8.34
C SER A 273 -3.41 -6.69 -7.60
N PHE A 274 -4.56 -6.02 -7.73
CA PHE A 274 -5.82 -6.48 -7.12
C PHE A 274 -6.62 -7.39 -8.04
N ASP A 275 -6.61 -7.15 -9.35
CA ASP A 275 -7.35 -7.96 -10.32
C ASP A 275 -6.47 -8.24 -11.57
N PRO A 276 -6.07 -9.50 -11.81
CA PRO A 276 -6.10 -10.61 -10.85
C PRO A 276 -5.24 -10.31 -9.61
N LEU A 277 -5.57 -10.91 -8.47
CA LEU A 277 -4.85 -10.68 -7.23
C LEU A 277 -3.47 -11.32 -7.27
N ARG A 278 -2.46 -10.54 -6.88
CA ARG A 278 -1.06 -10.99 -6.80
C ARG A 278 -0.41 -10.47 -5.54
N VAL A 279 0.00 -11.40 -4.68
CA VAL A 279 0.62 -11.10 -3.38
C VAL A 279 1.94 -11.84 -3.25
N PHE A 280 2.99 -11.11 -2.92
CA PHE A 280 4.30 -11.65 -2.56
C PHE A 280 4.44 -11.70 -1.04
N ARG A 281 4.98 -12.78 -0.49
CA ARG A 281 5.52 -12.84 0.88
C ARG A 281 7.02 -12.56 0.81
N CYS A 282 7.53 -11.76 1.75
CA CYS A 282 8.90 -11.27 1.75
C CYS A 282 9.60 -11.58 3.08
N LYS A 283 10.83 -12.10 2.98
CA LYS A 283 11.75 -12.24 4.11
C LYS A 283 12.76 -11.11 4.07
N LEU A 284 12.68 -10.22 5.06
CA LEU A 284 13.61 -9.13 5.29
C LEU A 284 14.56 -9.53 6.43
N GLN A 285 15.86 -9.55 6.14
CA GLN A 285 16.92 -9.94 7.09
C GLN A 285 18.09 -8.98 6.92
N GLY A 286 18.17 -7.98 7.80
CA GLY A 286 19.02 -6.81 7.61
C GLY A 286 18.79 -6.18 6.23
N ARG A 287 19.87 -5.82 5.53
CA ARG A 287 19.83 -5.19 4.20
C ARG A 287 19.46 -6.15 3.05
N LYS A 288 19.05 -7.39 3.33
CA LYS A 288 18.60 -8.39 2.33
C LYS A 288 17.09 -8.59 2.41
N CYS A 289 16.35 -8.25 1.35
CA CYS A 289 14.92 -8.55 1.22
C CYS A 289 14.70 -9.51 0.05
N THR A 290 14.08 -10.67 0.31
CA THR A 290 13.77 -11.67 -0.73
C THR A 290 12.28 -12.01 -0.72
N CYS A 291 11.65 -11.93 -1.88
CA CYS A 291 10.20 -12.02 -2.03
C CYS A 291 9.81 -13.16 -3.00
N GLY A 292 8.65 -13.77 -2.79
CA GLY A 292 8.08 -14.77 -3.70
C GLY A 292 6.55 -14.78 -3.62
N PHE A 293 5.88 -15.14 -4.72
CA PHE A 293 4.42 -15.22 -4.75
C PHE A 293 3.88 -16.21 -3.71
N VAL A 294 2.86 -15.77 -2.95
CA VAL A 294 1.94 -16.63 -2.21
C VAL A 294 0.55 -16.66 -2.86
N VAL A 295 0.20 -15.63 -3.63
CA VAL A 295 -0.99 -15.59 -4.47
C VAL A 295 -0.58 -15.16 -5.89
N PHE A 296 -0.99 -15.93 -6.89
CA PHE A 296 -0.69 -15.69 -8.31
C PHE A 296 -1.84 -16.20 -9.18
N GLU A 297 -2.87 -15.39 -9.36
CA GLU A 297 -3.99 -15.69 -10.26
C GLU A 297 -3.61 -15.46 -11.73
N GLY A 298 -2.86 -16.41 -12.27
CA GLY A 298 -2.64 -16.57 -13.70
C GLY A 298 -1.71 -15.57 -14.40
N ASP A 299 -1.31 -15.98 -15.60
CA ASP A 299 -0.50 -15.23 -16.56
C ASP A 299 -1.36 -14.80 -17.78
N THR A 300 -2.65 -14.58 -17.54
CA THR A 300 -3.66 -14.47 -18.60
C THR A 300 -3.55 -13.15 -19.36
N ARG A 301 -3.40 -13.24 -20.69
CA ARG A 301 -3.37 -12.11 -21.64
C ARG A 301 -4.68 -11.28 -21.69
N LYS A 302 -5.68 -11.63 -20.87
CA LYS A 302 -7.02 -11.01 -20.82
C LYS A 302 -7.14 -9.82 -19.87
N SER A 303 -6.04 -9.40 -19.23
CA SER A 303 -5.84 -7.97 -18.96
C SER A 303 -5.55 -7.25 -20.30
N SER A 304 -6.52 -7.28 -21.21
CA SER A 304 -6.58 -6.37 -22.34
C SER A 304 -6.65 -4.96 -21.76
N VAL A 305 -5.78 -4.05 -22.19
CA VAL A 305 -5.59 -2.73 -21.58
C VAL A 305 -6.71 -1.76 -21.97
N ASN A 306 -7.93 -2.10 -21.56
CA ASN A 306 -8.87 -1.10 -21.07
C ASN A 306 -8.11 -0.30 -20.01
N LYS A 307 -8.05 1.02 -20.15
CA LYS A 307 -7.25 1.88 -19.26
C LYS A 307 -7.93 2.11 -17.89
N ASP A 308 -8.86 1.22 -17.56
CA ASP A 308 -9.75 1.20 -16.41
C ASP A 308 -9.22 0.10 -15.48
N TYR A 309 -8.49 0.48 -14.42
CA TYR A 309 -7.82 -0.46 -13.52
C TYR A 309 -7.65 0.07 -12.09
N ILE A 310 -7.98 -0.77 -11.10
CA ILE A 310 -7.69 -0.55 -9.67
C ILE A 310 -6.26 -0.99 -9.37
N GLN A 311 -5.48 -0.09 -8.75
CA GLN A 311 -4.04 -0.25 -8.52
C GLN A 311 -3.59 0.56 -7.30
N GLY A 312 -2.55 0.11 -6.60
CA GLY A 312 -1.93 0.89 -5.53
C GLY A 312 -2.88 1.30 -4.40
N GLY A 313 -2.64 2.48 -3.83
CA GLY A 313 -3.34 2.97 -2.65
C GLY A 313 -2.45 3.15 -1.43
N THR A 314 -3.05 3.10 -0.24
CA THR A 314 -2.37 3.12 1.07
C THR A 314 -1.78 1.76 1.42
N PRO A 315 -0.82 1.67 2.36
CA PRO A 315 -0.58 0.44 3.13
C PRO A 315 -1.89 -0.25 3.55
N PHE A 316 -1.82 -1.57 3.73
CA PHE A 316 -2.85 -2.28 4.49
C PHE A 316 -2.60 -2.13 5.99
N VAL A 317 -3.66 -1.82 6.73
CA VAL A 317 -3.69 -1.81 8.19
C VAL A 317 -4.63 -2.89 8.70
N HIS A 318 -4.19 -3.64 9.71
CA HIS A 318 -5.04 -4.59 10.43
C HIS A 318 -6.22 -3.84 11.04
N TYR A 319 -7.42 -4.41 10.88
CA TYR A 319 -8.66 -3.87 11.44
C TYR A 319 -9.15 -4.74 12.60
N LYS A 320 -9.36 -6.03 12.32
CA LYS A 320 -9.78 -7.06 13.29
C LYS A 320 -9.52 -8.44 12.69
N ASP A 321 -9.18 -9.41 13.53
CA ASP A 321 -9.00 -10.81 13.14
C ASP A 321 -8.04 -10.95 11.93
N SER A 322 -8.39 -11.77 10.93
CA SER A 322 -7.61 -11.95 9.70
C SER A 322 -7.78 -10.80 8.68
N TYR A 323 -8.62 -9.79 8.98
CA TYR A 323 -9.05 -8.76 8.03
C TYR A 323 -8.23 -7.46 8.14
N GLN A 324 -7.91 -6.90 6.98
CA GLN A 324 -7.15 -5.66 6.84
C GLN A 324 -7.79 -4.74 5.81
N ILE A 325 -7.60 -3.44 5.97
CA ILE A 325 -8.15 -2.42 5.06
C ILE A 325 -7.06 -1.57 4.43
N SER A 326 -7.31 -1.11 3.21
CA SER A 326 -6.52 -0.12 2.48
C SER A 326 -7.47 0.77 1.70
N ILE A 327 -7.08 2.02 1.44
CA ILE A 327 -7.74 2.81 0.38
C ILE A 327 -6.90 2.65 -0.88
N ALA A 328 -7.38 1.80 -1.80
CA ALA A 328 -6.87 1.70 -3.16
C ALA A 328 -7.19 2.96 -3.96
N TYR A 329 -6.59 3.10 -5.13
CA TYR A 329 -7.09 4.03 -6.14
C TYR A 329 -7.32 3.34 -7.48
N SER A 330 -8.17 3.95 -8.28
CA SER A 330 -8.51 3.45 -9.61
C SER A 330 -8.19 4.51 -10.64
N THR A 331 -7.72 4.06 -11.81
CA THR A 331 -7.46 4.88 -12.98
C THR A 331 -8.47 4.49 -14.05
N PHE A 332 -9.04 5.47 -14.77
CA PHE A 332 -10.07 5.23 -15.79
C PHE A 332 -9.92 6.18 -16.99
N LEU A 333 -10.43 5.75 -18.13
CA LEU A 333 -10.53 6.56 -19.35
C LEU A 333 -11.96 7.05 -19.59
N LYS A 334 -12.16 8.37 -19.63
CA LYS A 334 -13.41 8.92 -20.18
C LYS A 334 -13.49 8.61 -21.68
N LYS A 335 -14.44 7.76 -22.08
CA LYS A 335 -14.66 7.38 -23.49
C LYS A 335 -14.97 8.59 -24.39
N THR A 336 -15.58 9.64 -23.84
CA THR A 336 -15.97 10.86 -24.57
C THR A 336 -14.81 11.80 -24.88
N SER A 337 -13.88 12.00 -23.94
CA SER A 337 -12.78 12.97 -24.09
C SER A 337 -11.39 12.33 -24.23
N MET A 338 -11.30 11.01 -24.10
CA MET A 338 -10.06 10.23 -24.01
C MET A 338 -9.09 10.68 -22.89
N LYS A 339 -9.57 11.51 -21.95
CA LYS A 339 -8.84 11.93 -20.74
C LYS A 339 -8.89 10.85 -19.66
N THR A 340 -7.85 10.83 -18.82
CA THR A 340 -7.76 9.91 -17.68
C THR A 340 -8.30 10.60 -16.43
N TYR A 341 -9.11 9.90 -15.63
CA TYR A 341 -9.55 10.35 -14.31
C TYR A 341 -9.24 9.30 -13.24
N PHE A 342 -9.27 9.73 -11.97
CA PHE A 342 -8.88 8.90 -10.82
C PHE A 342 -9.97 8.90 -9.74
N THR A 343 -10.08 7.79 -9.00
CA THR A 343 -10.90 7.67 -7.79
C THR A 343 -10.14 6.97 -6.68
N ALA A 344 -10.56 7.16 -5.43
CA ALA A 344 -10.13 6.33 -4.30
C ALA A 344 -11.24 5.33 -3.94
N ASN A 345 -10.88 4.12 -3.47
CA ASN A 345 -11.81 3.03 -3.17
C ASN A 345 -11.36 2.32 -1.88
N LEU A 346 -12.26 2.10 -0.92
CA LEU A 346 -11.98 1.25 0.25
C LEU A 346 -11.90 -0.21 -0.21
N VAL A 347 -10.83 -0.91 0.14
CA VAL A 347 -10.59 -2.33 -0.15
C VAL A 347 -10.39 -3.07 1.17
N ILE A 348 -11.10 -4.18 1.33
CA ILE A 348 -10.95 -5.10 2.47
C ILE A 348 -10.36 -6.41 1.95
N ILE A 349 -9.28 -6.87 2.59
CA ILE A 349 -8.63 -8.15 2.31
C ILE A 349 -8.75 -9.05 3.55
N CYS A 350 -9.13 -10.31 3.36
CA CYS A 350 -8.93 -11.35 4.36
C CYS A 350 -7.58 -12.00 4.09
N THR A 351 -6.74 -12.16 5.11
CA THR A 351 -5.40 -12.73 4.95
C THR A 351 -5.34 -14.25 5.16
N GLU A 352 -6.45 -14.88 5.54
CA GLU A 352 -6.52 -16.31 5.88
C GLU A 352 -7.66 -17.05 5.17
N PRO A 353 -7.50 -18.36 4.86
CA PRO A 353 -6.26 -19.14 4.95
C PRO A 353 -5.20 -18.72 3.91
N LYS A 354 -5.57 -17.88 2.94
CA LYS A 354 -4.70 -17.19 1.99
C LYS A 354 -5.21 -15.76 1.75
N PRO A 355 -4.35 -14.80 1.37
CA PRO A 355 -4.79 -13.44 1.03
C PRO A 355 -5.81 -13.43 -0.12
N ARG A 356 -6.99 -12.84 0.10
CA ARG A 356 -8.08 -12.69 -0.88
C ARG A 356 -8.90 -11.42 -0.64
N ILE A 357 -9.39 -10.80 -1.71
CA ILE A 357 -10.25 -9.62 -1.63
C ILE A 357 -11.64 -10.05 -1.11
N VAL A 358 -12.15 -9.32 -0.11
CA VAL A 358 -13.46 -9.54 0.52
C VAL A 358 -14.48 -8.55 -0.04
N TYR A 359 -14.08 -7.28 -0.15
CA TYR A 359 -14.96 -6.18 -0.50
C TYR A 359 -14.18 -5.04 -1.16
N VAL A 360 -14.84 -4.35 -2.09
CA VAL A 360 -14.37 -3.08 -2.67
C VAL A 360 -15.53 -2.09 -2.73
N SER A 361 -15.31 -0.86 -2.29
CA SER A 361 -16.32 0.20 -2.35
C SER A 361 -16.44 0.81 -3.74
N ALA A 362 -17.59 1.42 -4.01
CA ALA A 362 -17.71 2.46 -5.02
C ALA A 362 -16.74 3.63 -4.71
N PRO A 363 -16.48 4.56 -5.66
CA PRO A 363 -15.61 5.70 -5.42
C PRO A 363 -15.94 6.47 -4.13
N LEU A 364 -14.91 6.66 -3.28
CA LEU A 364 -14.98 7.60 -2.18
C LEU A 364 -15.18 9.00 -2.73
N ARG A 365 -16.15 9.72 -2.15
CA ARG A 365 -16.45 11.12 -2.46
C ARG A 365 -15.78 12.01 -1.43
N ILE A 366 -15.35 13.18 -1.87
CA ILE A 366 -14.79 14.28 -1.08
C ILE A 366 -15.55 15.53 -1.53
N ASP A 367 -15.74 16.50 -0.64
CA ASP A 367 -16.43 17.76 -0.97
C ASP A 367 -15.79 18.46 -2.18
N ASN A 368 -16.62 18.85 -3.16
CA ASN A 368 -16.16 19.63 -4.32
C ASN A 368 -15.59 20.99 -3.91
N ALA A 369 -16.09 21.60 -2.83
CA ALA A 369 -15.55 22.84 -2.28
C ALA A 369 -14.11 22.65 -1.76
N LEU A 370 -13.78 21.49 -1.17
CA LEU A 370 -12.40 21.16 -0.79
C LEU A 370 -11.52 20.90 -2.03
N LEU A 371 -12.05 20.14 -2.99
CA LEU A 371 -11.34 19.78 -4.23
C LEU A 371 -10.96 20.99 -5.11
N LEU A 372 -11.55 22.16 -4.84
CA LEU A 372 -11.31 23.44 -5.51
C LEU A 372 -10.82 24.56 -4.55
N ALA A 373 -10.56 24.25 -3.27
CA ALA A 373 -10.24 25.26 -2.25
C ALA A 373 -8.82 25.84 -2.39
N TYR A 374 -8.66 26.97 -3.09
CA TYR A 374 -7.41 27.74 -3.03
C TYR A 374 -7.21 28.36 -1.62
N PRO A 375 -6.00 28.39 -1.03
CA PRO A 375 -4.71 27.89 -1.53
C PRO A 375 -4.37 26.43 -1.11
N ILE A 376 -5.31 25.72 -0.47
CA ILE A 376 -5.14 24.30 -0.08
C ILE A 376 -4.90 23.44 -1.33
N VAL A 377 -5.68 23.67 -2.37
CA VAL A 377 -5.52 23.10 -3.71
C VAL A 377 -4.97 24.20 -4.63
N ARG A 378 -3.81 23.95 -5.22
CA ARG A 378 -3.24 24.86 -6.23
C ARG A 378 -4.07 24.82 -7.51
N HIS A 379 -4.29 25.98 -8.12
CA HIS A 379 -5.04 26.08 -9.37
C HIS A 379 -4.32 25.33 -10.49
N TRP A 380 -4.97 24.28 -11.00
CA TRP A 380 -4.52 23.51 -12.16
C TRP A 380 -5.75 23.14 -12.99
N ASN A 381 -5.62 23.15 -14.32
CA ASN A 381 -6.73 22.98 -15.24
C ASN A 381 -7.13 21.49 -15.39
N SER A 382 -7.56 20.87 -14.27
CA SER A 382 -8.17 19.54 -14.23
C SER A 382 -9.69 19.70 -14.25
N GLU A 383 -10.34 19.37 -15.39
CA GLU A 383 -11.81 19.29 -15.50
C GLU A 383 -12.42 18.28 -14.53
N ASP A 384 -11.61 17.32 -14.09
CA ASP A 384 -11.94 16.31 -13.10
C ASP A 384 -10.98 16.47 -11.91
N PRO A 385 -11.37 17.12 -10.80
CA PRO A 385 -10.56 17.11 -9.61
C PRO A 385 -10.64 15.75 -8.89
N PHE A 386 -9.51 15.28 -8.37
CA PHE A 386 -9.35 13.93 -7.85
C PHE A 386 -8.42 13.87 -6.64
N PHE A 387 -8.55 12.79 -5.87
CA PHE A 387 -7.71 12.47 -4.73
C PHE A 387 -7.03 11.11 -4.93
N ILE A 388 -5.71 11.03 -4.69
CA ILE A 388 -4.96 9.77 -4.69
C ILE A 388 -4.33 9.55 -3.30
N PRO A 389 -4.62 8.43 -2.62
CA PRO A 389 -4.14 8.11 -1.28
C PRO A 389 -2.80 7.35 -1.28
N PHE A 390 -1.99 7.57 -0.24
CA PHE A 390 -0.64 7.01 -0.06
C PHE A 390 -0.33 6.54 1.37
N GLY A 391 -1.13 6.91 2.37
CA GLY A 391 -1.01 6.44 3.75
C GLY A 391 -2.37 6.30 4.43
N ILE A 392 -2.47 5.40 5.42
CA ILE A 392 -3.66 5.23 6.26
C ILE A 392 -3.23 4.95 7.70
N ILE A 393 -3.98 5.50 8.66
CA ILE A 393 -4.01 5.06 10.05
C ILE A 393 -5.46 4.84 10.48
N LEU A 394 -5.70 3.88 11.38
CA LEU A 394 -6.95 3.76 12.10
C LEU A 394 -6.86 4.57 13.41
N GLU A 395 -7.80 5.49 13.61
CA GLU A 395 -7.97 6.22 14.87
C GLU A 395 -8.81 5.39 15.86
N ASN A 396 -9.77 4.61 15.35
CA ASN A 396 -10.59 3.64 16.05
C ASN A 396 -11.31 2.74 15.01
N SER A 397 -12.30 1.94 15.43
CA SER A 397 -13.08 1.06 14.54
C SER A 397 -13.90 1.79 13.47
N ASP A 398 -14.37 3.01 13.75
CA ASP A 398 -15.24 3.76 12.82
C ASP A 398 -14.54 4.93 12.11
N SER A 399 -13.32 5.30 12.51
CA SER A 399 -12.57 6.42 11.93
C SER A 399 -11.16 6.04 11.45
N ALA A 400 -10.88 6.36 10.19
CA ALA A 400 -9.56 6.25 9.58
C ALA A 400 -9.10 7.61 9.05
N VAL A 401 -7.80 7.90 9.16
CA VAL A 401 -7.17 9.06 8.51
C VAL A 401 -6.33 8.57 7.34
N VAL A 402 -6.61 9.14 6.17
CA VAL A 402 -6.06 8.76 4.88
C VAL A 402 -5.27 9.94 4.34
N SER A 403 -3.95 9.77 4.23
CA SER A 403 -3.09 10.78 3.62
C SER A 403 -3.04 10.58 2.10
N GLY A 404 -3.10 11.68 1.36
CA GLY A 404 -3.05 11.64 -0.09
C GLY A 404 -2.79 13.01 -0.70
N HIS A 405 -2.89 13.13 -2.02
CA HIS A 405 -2.84 14.42 -2.70
C HIS A 405 -4.12 14.69 -3.47
N ILE A 406 -4.45 15.97 -3.63
CA ILE A 406 -5.45 16.48 -4.56
C ILE A 406 -4.72 16.99 -5.82
N ASN A 407 -5.22 16.58 -6.99
CA ASN A 407 -4.80 17.05 -8.33
C ASN A 407 -3.28 17.03 -8.59
N GLU A 408 -2.57 15.95 -8.19
CA GLU A 408 -1.09 15.82 -8.16
C GLU A 408 -0.27 16.88 -7.38
N HIS A 409 -0.83 18.05 -7.05
CA HIS A 409 -0.06 19.18 -6.53
C HIS A 409 -0.04 19.30 -5.00
N SER A 410 -1.11 18.87 -4.33
CA SER A 410 -1.41 19.38 -2.98
C SER A 410 -1.68 18.25 -1.98
N GLY A 411 -0.75 18.02 -1.05
CA GLY A 411 -0.87 17.02 0.00
C GLY A 411 -1.90 17.40 1.06
N VAL A 412 -2.74 16.44 1.45
CA VAL A 412 -3.79 16.58 2.49
C VAL A 412 -3.92 15.31 3.34
N LEU A 413 -4.52 15.46 4.52
CA LEU A 413 -5.07 14.38 5.34
C LEU A 413 -6.59 14.46 5.33
N ILE A 414 -7.23 13.37 4.90
CA ILE A 414 -8.69 13.20 4.87
C ILE A 414 -9.08 12.19 5.96
N ARG A 415 -9.96 12.58 6.88
CA ARG A 415 -10.59 11.68 7.84
C ARG A 415 -11.86 11.09 7.22
N ILE A 416 -12.05 9.78 7.36
CA ILE A 416 -13.26 9.05 6.98
C ILE A 416 -13.89 8.48 8.25
N ARG A 417 -15.17 8.78 8.50
CA ARG A 417 -16.01 8.20 9.57
C ARG A 417 -17.13 7.34 8.98
N GLY A 418 -17.77 6.47 9.77
CA GLY A 418 -18.84 5.56 9.33
C GLY A 418 -18.35 4.24 8.72
N ILE A 419 -17.04 3.95 8.77
CA ILE A 419 -16.48 2.76 8.12
C ILE A 419 -16.75 1.45 8.88
N GLN A 420 -17.04 1.50 10.18
CA GLN A 420 -17.27 0.29 11.00
C GLN A 420 -18.44 -0.52 10.43
N GLY A 421 -19.57 0.15 10.18
CA GLY A 421 -20.78 -0.49 9.64
C GLY A 421 -20.66 -1.01 8.19
N VAL A 422 -19.61 -0.61 7.46
CA VAL A 422 -19.22 -1.20 6.16
C VAL A 422 -18.39 -2.47 6.39
N ILE A 423 -17.33 -2.34 7.20
CA ILE A 423 -16.31 -3.38 7.37
C ILE A 423 -16.90 -4.59 8.10
N GLU A 424 -17.61 -4.38 9.20
CA GLU A 424 -18.28 -5.45 9.95
C GLU A 424 -19.33 -6.17 9.10
N LYS A 425 -20.06 -5.44 8.24
CA LYS A 425 -21.05 -6.05 7.36
C LYS A 425 -20.39 -6.87 6.24
N ALA A 426 -19.23 -6.44 5.74
CA ALA A 426 -18.44 -7.22 4.80
C ALA A 426 -17.87 -8.49 5.46
N MET A 427 -17.27 -8.38 6.65
CA MET A 427 -16.77 -9.52 7.43
C MET A 427 -17.86 -10.55 7.73
N ALA A 428 -19.01 -10.11 8.26
CA ALA A 428 -20.12 -11.02 8.59
C ALA A 428 -20.72 -11.72 7.35
N LEU A 429 -20.67 -11.09 6.17
CA LEU A 429 -21.06 -11.74 4.92
C LEU A 429 -19.99 -12.75 4.46
N ASP A 430 -18.71 -12.40 4.56
CA ASP A 430 -17.58 -13.25 4.17
C ASP A 430 -17.52 -14.55 4.99
N GLU A 431 -17.72 -14.45 6.31
CA GLU A 431 -17.82 -15.60 7.22
C GLU A 431 -18.99 -16.55 6.88
N VAL A 432 -20.14 -16.00 6.47
CA VAL A 432 -21.32 -16.78 6.10
C VAL A 432 -21.11 -17.57 4.80
N HIS A 433 -20.48 -16.95 3.79
CA HIS A 433 -20.18 -17.64 2.53
C HIS A 433 -18.96 -18.57 2.62
N LYS A 434 -18.17 -18.51 3.71
CA LYS A 434 -16.98 -19.34 3.97
C LYS A 434 -16.01 -19.36 2.78
N THR A 435 -15.81 -18.19 2.19
CA THR A 435 -14.91 -17.96 1.06
C THR A 435 -13.48 -18.37 1.44
N THR A 436 -12.94 -19.36 0.73
CA THR A 436 -11.58 -19.85 0.89
C THR A 436 -10.71 -19.57 -0.34
N GLU A 437 -11.34 -19.23 -1.47
CA GLU A 437 -10.69 -19.02 -2.77
C GLU A 437 -10.51 -17.51 -3.06
N SER A 438 -9.81 -17.21 -4.15
CA SER A 438 -9.74 -15.84 -4.67
C SER A 438 -10.96 -15.52 -5.51
N VAL A 439 -11.24 -14.23 -5.68
CA VAL A 439 -12.29 -13.74 -6.58
C VAL A 439 -11.95 -14.10 -8.04
N PRO A 440 -12.91 -14.52 -8.87
CA PRO A 440 -12.73 -14.67 -10.31
C PRO A 440 -12.12 -13.44 -11.00
N ILE A 441 -11.14 -13.70 -11.87
CA ILE A 441 -10.37 -12.67 -12.58
C ILE A 441 -11.28 -11.80 -13.45
N GLY A 442 -11.25 -10.50 -13.22
CA GLY A 442 -12.04 -9.48 -13.89
C GLY A 442 -13.27 -9.01 -13.11
N SER A 443 -13.69 -9.71 -12.04
CA SER A 443 -14.90 -9.33 -11.28
C SER A 443 -14.69 -8.04 -10.48
N VAL A 444 -13.57 -7.91 -9.76
CA VAL A 444 -13.26 -6.68 -9.00
C VAL A 444 -13.18 -5.49 -9.96
N GLN A 445 -12.47 -5.65 -11.07
CA GLN A 445 -12.34 -4.59 -12.07
C GLN A 445 -13.68 -4.24 -12.74
N THR A 446 -14.54 -5.22 -12.99
CA THR A 446 -15.88 -5.00 -13.56
C THR A 446 -16.77 -4.20 -12.60
N PHE A 447 -16.73 -4.47 -11.29
CA PHE A 447 -17.47 -3.67 -10.30
C PHE A 447 -16.92 -2.23 -10.21
N VAL A 448 -15.59 -2.10 -10.14
CA VAL A 448 -14.92 -0.79 -10.03
C VAL A 448 -15.21 0.08 -11.26
N GLY A 449 -15.17 -0.49 -12.47
CA GLY A 449 -15.56 0.22 -13.70
C GLY A 449 -17.05 0.61 -13.74
N LYS A 450 -17.95 -0.30 -13.36
CA LYS A 450 -19.41 -0.02 -13.32
C LYS A 450 -19.77 1.07 -12.31
N SER A 451 -19.15 1.08 -11.14
CA SER A 451 -19.42 2.08 -10.09
C SER A 451 -18.83 3.45 -10.41
N ALA A 452 -17.62 3.52 -10.99
CA ALA A 452 -17.03 4.80 -11.42
C ALA A 452 -17.79 5.46 -12.57
N ALA A 453 -18.27 4.68 -13.54
CA ALA A 453 -19.11 5.17 -14.63
C ALA A 453 -20.48 5.73 -14.19
N LYS A 454 -20.87 5.53 -12.92
CA LYS A 454 -22.10 6.03 -12.29
C LYS A 454 -21.84 6.93 -11.07
N ARG A 455 -20.65 7.52 -10.91
CA ARG A 455 -20.25 8.38 -9.77
C ARG A 455 -21.32 9.43 -9.37
N ASP A 456 -22.03 9.97 -10.36
CA ASP A 456 -23.00 11.06 -10.20
C ASP A 456 -24.47 10.58 -10.17
N LYS A 457 -24.72 9.27 -10.23
CA LYS A 457 -26.06 8.66 -10.19
C LYS A 457 -26.13 7.55 -9.13
N LEU A 458 -26.86 7.82 -8.04
CA LEU A 458 -27.06 6.88 -6.92
C LEU A 458 -27.94 5.66 -7.27
N GLU A 459 -28.51 5.60 -8.47
CA GLU A 459 -29.29 4.50 -9.04
C GLU A 459 -28.43 3.25 -9.31
N LEU A 460 -28.15 2.44 -8.28
CA LEU A 460 -27.37 1.20 -8.43
C LEU A 460 -27.78 0.05 -7.50
N PHE A 461 -28.11 -1.08 -8.13
CA PHE A 461 -28.25 -2.43 -7.56
C PHE A 461 -29.46 -2.68 -6.65
N ASP A 462 -30.65 -2.42 -7.19
CA ASP A 462 -31.70 -3.47 -7.19
C ASP A 462 -31.34 -4.54 -8.24
#